data_AF-A0A1V9DDN0-F1
#
_entry.id   AF-A0A1V9DDN0-F1
#
_cell.length_a   1.000
_cell.length_b   1.000
_cell.length_c   1.000
_cell.angle_alpha   90.00
_cell.angle_beta   90.00
_cell.angle_gamma   90.00
#
_symmetry.space_group_name_H-M   'P 1'
#
loop_
_entity.id
_entity.type
_entity.pdbx_description
1 polymer ?
#
loop_
_entity_poly.entity_id
_entity_poly.type
_entity_poly.pdbx_seq_one_letter_code
_entity_poly.pdbx_strand_id
1 'polypeptide(L)'
;MWHQQTLTLGEKSRGFHLVTDEIVSQIPALAQLQTGLLHLLLQHTSASLTLNENCDPTVRSDMENHFMRHVPEEAPYQHDYEGRDDMPAHIKSSLLGVSLLLPVQRGKLMLGTWQGIWLGEHRIHGGARRIVATLQGEST
;
A
#
# COMPACT_ATOMS: atom_id res chain seq x y z
N MET A 1 5.68 -10.38 21.82
CA MET A 1 4.32 -9.90 21.55
C MET A 1 3.89 -10.30 20.15
N TRP A 2 2.68 -10.83 20.05
CA TRP A 2 1.94 -10.97 18.79
C TRP A 2 0.71 -10.11 18.87
N HIS A 3 0.45 -9.31 17.85
CA HIS A 3 -0.76 -8.50 17.77
C HIS A 3 -1.20 -8.42 16.31
N GLN A 4 -2.48 -8.61 16.03
CA GLN A 4 -3.02 -8.55 14.68
C GLN A 4 -4.31 -7.75 14.68
N GLN A 5 -4.47 -6.90 13.69
CA GLN A 5 -5.68 -6.14 13.49
C GLN A 5 -5.92 -5.82 12.02
N THR A 6 -7.16 -5.45 11.70
CA THR A 6 -7.53 -4.96 10.37
C THR A 6 -7.62 -3.45 10.42
N LEU A 7 -7.00 -2.80 9.44
CA LEU A 7 -7.06 -1.37 9.19
C LEU A 7 -7.92 -1.10 7.96
N THR A 8 -8.55 0.07 7.92
CA THR A 8 -9.26 0.54 6.72
C THR A 8 -8.65 1.86 6.30
N LEU A 9 -8.20 1.92 5.04
CA LEU A 9 -7.84 3.16 4.38
C LEU A 9 -9.08 3.75 3.72
N GLY A 10 -9.25 5.06 3.85
CA GLY A 10 -10.31 5.79 3.14
C GLY A 10 -10.19 5.61 1.63
N GLU A 11 -11.30 5.78 0.93
CA GLU A 11 -11.30 5.74 -0.53
C GLU A 11 -10.33 6.78 -1.12
N LYS A 12 -9.64 6.39 -2.19
CA LYS A 12 -8.73 7.25 -2.93
C LYS A 12 -9.12 7.24 -4.40
N SER A 13 -8.82 8.33 -5.10
CA SER A 13 -8.88 8.35 -6.56
C SER A 13 -7.77 7.48 -7.15
N ARG A 14 -7.88 7.09 -8.43
CA ARG A 14 -6.78 6.43 -9.14
C ARG A 14 -5.45 7.20 -9.01
N GLY A 15 -4.36 6.47 -8.84
CA GLY A 15 -3.01 6.97 -8.68
C GLY A 15 -2.32 6.49 -7.40
N PHE A 16 -1.18 7.09 -7.10
CA PHE A 16 -0.37 6.74 -5.93
C PHE A 16 -0.57 7.74 -4.79
N HIS A 17 -0.72 7.21 -3.57
CA HIS A 17 -1.03 7.98 -2.36
C HIS A 17 -0.06 7.62 -1.25
N LEU A 18 0.54 8.62 -0.59
CA LEU A 18 1.31 8.40 0.63
C LEU A 18 0.35 8.17 1.80
N VAL A 19 0.42 6.98 2.40
CA VAL A 19 -0.51 6.51 3.43
C VAL A 19 0.18 6.10 4.73
N THR A 20 1.47 6.43 4.90
CA THR A 20 2.26 6.08 6.10
C THR A 20 1.55 6.49 7.39
N ASP A 21 1.16 7.76 7.51
CA ASP A 21 0.55 8.29 8.74
C ASP A 21 -0.86 7.74 8.98
N GLU A 22 -1.62 7.54 7.89
CA GLU A 22 -2.95 6.92 7.95
C GLU A 22 -2.87 5.47 8.47
N ILE A 23 -1.84 4.72 8.10
CA ILE A 23 -1.61 3.36 8.61
C ILE A 23 -1.12 3.41 10.05
N VAL A 24 -0.07 4.18 10.35
CA VAL A 24 0.58 4.19 11.67
C VAL A 24 -0.37 4.68 12.77
N SER A 25 -1.19 5.69 12.49
CA SER A 25 -2.17 6.21 13.46
C SER A 25 -3.20 5.18 13.90
N GLN A 26 -3.48 4.16 13.08
CA GLN A 26 -4.40 3.07 13.41
C GLN A 26 -3.71 1.90 14.15
N ILE A 27 -2.40 1.96 14.39
CA ILE A 27 -1.64 0.90 15.08
C ILE A 27 -1.00 1.41 16.38
N PRO A 28 -1.80 1.76 17.40
CA PRO A 28 -1.26 2.21 18.70
C PRO A 28 -0.39 1.15 19.38
N ALA A 29 -0.60 -0.13 19.06
CA ALA A 29 0.23 -1.24 19.56
C ALA A 29 1.71 -1.17 19.11
N LEU A 30 2.03 -0.40 18.06
CA LEU A 30 3.43 -0.15 17.67
C LEU A 30 4.24 0.36 18.86
N ALA A 31 3.69 1.31 19.63
CA ALA A 31 4.38 1.94 20.76
C ALA A 31 4.84 0.95 21.85
N GLN A 32 4.28 -0.26 21.87
CA GLN A 32 4.59 -1.29 22.86
C GLN A 32 5.80 -2.16 22.47
N LEU A 33 6.25 -2.11 21.21
CA LEU A 33 7.37 -2.89 20.70
C LEU A 33 8.70 -2.16 20.90
N GLN A 34 9.69 -2.86 21.46
CA GLN A 34 11.07 -2.40 21.47
C GLN A 34 11.82 -2.75 20.19
N THR A 35 11.66 -3.97 19.68
CA THR A 35 12.26 -4.44 18.42
C THR A 35 11.35 -5.51 17.82
N GLY A 36 11.07 -5.42 16.51
CA GLY A 36 10.19 -6.37 15.87
C GLY A 36 9.96 -6.10 14.39
N LEU A 37 8.87 -6.67 13.88
CA LEU A 37 8.41 -6.58 12.51
C LEU A 37 6.93 -6.17 12.50
N LEU A 38 6.58 -5.31 11.54
CA LEU A 38 5.23 -5.03 11.11
C LEU A 38 5.05 -5.63 9.70
N HIS A 39 4.22 -6.66 9.60
CA HIS A 39 3.73 -7.14 8.33
C HIS A 39 2.40 -6.44 7.99
N LEU A 40 2.29 -5.93 6.77
CA LEU A 40 1.07 -5.34 6.21
C LEU A 40 0.68 -6.14 4.98
N LEU A 41 -0.56 -6.64 4.94
CA LEU A 41 -1.14 -7.30 3.78
C LEU A 41 -2.38 -6.54 3.32
N LEU A 42 -2.32 -5.94 2.14
CA LEU A 42 -3.47 -5.36 1.46
C LEU A 42 -4.35 -6.49 0.91
N GLN A 43 -5.60 -6.56 1.36
CA GLN A 43 -6.55 -7.62 0.97
C GLN A 43 -7.32 -7.26 -0.30
N HIS A 44 -6.60 -6.84 -1.36
CA HIS A 44 -7.16 -6.38 -2.61
C HIS A 44 -6.26 -6.80 -3.77
N THR A 45 -6.85 -7.15 -4.91
CA THR A 45 -6.12 -7.60 -6.12
C THR A 45 -5.99 -6.52 -7.17
N SER A 46 -6.70 -5.40 -7.01
CA SER A 46 -6.74 -4.28 -7.96
C SER A 46 -6.05 -3.02 -7.42
N ALA A 47 -5.32 -3.14 -6.32
CA ALA A 47 -4.56 -2.08 -5.67
C ALA A 47 -3.23 -2.66 -5.16
N SER A 48 -2.23 -1.82 -4.92
CA SER A 48 -0.90 -2.23 -4.46
C SER A 48 -0.46 -1.51 -3.20
N LEU A 49 0.43 -2.13 -2.44
CA LEU A 49 1.07 -1.53 -1.27
C LEU A 49 2.59 -1.63 -1.43
N THR A 50 3.28 -0.49 -1.53
CA THR A 50 4.72 -0.44 -1.84
C THR A 50 5.45 0.63 -1.02
N LEU A 51 6.78 0.64 -1.06
CA LEU A 51 7.62 1.71 -0.50
C LEU A 51 8.19 2.57 -1.62
N ASN A 52 8.07 3.89 -1.50
CA ASN A 52 8.70 4.83 -2.41
C ASN A 52 8.87 6.21 -1.73
N GLU A 53 9.22 7.25 -2.48
CA GLU A 53 9.56 8.57 -1.97
C GLU A 53 8.44 9.21 -1.14
N ASN A 54 8.74 9.81 0.01
CA ASN A 54 7.76 10.47 0.88
C ASN A 54 7.74 12.00 0.75
N CYS A 55 8.63 12.60 -0.04
CA CYS A 55 8.85 14.04 -0.09
C CYS A 55 8.21 14.68 -1.33
N ASP A 56 8.67 14.35 -2.53
CA ASP A 56 8.20 15.00 -3.74
C ASP A 56 6.91 14.36 -4.30
N PRO A 57 5.78 15.09 -4.37
CA PRO A 57 4.54 14.57 -4.95
C PRO A 57 4.65 14.22 -6.43
N THR A 58 5.60 14.80 -7.18
CA THR A 58 5.75 14.56 -8.62
C THR A 58 6.13 13.11 -8.93
N VAL A 59 6.87 12.43 -8.05
CA VAL A 59 7.22 11.01 -8.19
C VAL A 59 5.96 10.14 -8.26
N ARG A 60 4.91 10.49 -7.51
CA ARG A 60 3.63 9.76 -7.53
C ARG A 60 2.90 9.95 -8.86
N SER A 61 2.92 11.17 -9.40
CA SER A 61 2.33 11.48 -10.70
C SER A 61 3.08 10.79 -11.85
N ASP A 62 4.41 10.76 -11.80
CA ASP A 62 5.24 10.11 -12.82
C ASP A 62 5.07 8.58 -12.80
N MET A 63 4.93 7.99 -11.62
CA MET A 63 4.60 6.58 -11.45
C MET A 63 3.25 6.24 -12.09
N GLU A 64 2.21 7.04 -11.86
CA GLU A 64 0.90 6.84 -12.51
C GLU A 64 1.01 6.96 -14.03
N ASN A 65 1.69 8.02 -14.52
CA ASN A 65 1.91 8.23 -15.95
C ASN A 65 2.72 7.10 -16.61
N HIS A 66 3.66 6.49 -15.87
CA HIS A 66 4.39 5.32 -16.34
C HIS A 66 3.44 4.13 -16.53
N PHE A 67 2.68 3.77 -15.51
CA PHE A 67 1.76 2.62 -15.59
C PHE A 67 0.62 2.82 -16.58
N MET A 68 0.10 4.04 -16.76
CA MET A 68 -0.90 4.33 -17.79
C MET A 68 -0.39 4.08 -19.21
N ARG A 69 0.93 4.21 -19.44
CA ARG A 69 1.55 3.92 -20.75
C ARG A 69 1.92 2.44 -20.93
N HIS A 70 2.43 1.80 -19.88
CA HIS A 70 2.95 0.43 -19.96
C HIS A 70 1.90 -0.66 -19.67
N VAL A 71 0.83 -0.30 -18.97
CA VAL A 71 -0.32 -1.16 -18.69
C VAL A 71 -1.59 -0.39 -19.07
N PRO A 72 -1.81 -0.10 -20.36
CA PRO A 72 -2.90 0.76 -20.81
C PRO A 72 -4.25 0.07 -20.70
N GLU A 73 -5.30 0.84 -20.43
CA GLU A 73 -6.70 0.36 -20.33
C GLU A 73 -7.28 -0.11 -21.68
N GLU A 74 -6.67 0.33 -22.79
CA GLU A 74 -7.09 0.01 -24.15
C GLU A 74 -6.46 -1.25 -24.74
N ALA A 75 -5.57 -1.90 -23.98
CA ALA A 75 -4.97 -3.14 -24.45
C ALA A 75 -6.04 -4.26 -24.54
N PRO A 76 -5.87 -5.24 -25.46
CA PRO A 76 -6.86 -6.28 -25.71
C PRO A 76 -6.81 -7.38 -24.63
N TYR A 77 -7.11 -7.02 -23.39
CA TYR A 77 -7.25 -7.96 -22.30
C TYR A 77 -8.56 -8.71 -22.39
N GLN A 78 -8.55 -9.99 -22.00
CA GLN A 78 -9.77 -10.82 -21.96
C GLN A 78 -10.62 -10.59 -20.71
N HIS A 79 -10.02 -10.01 -19.66
CA HIS A 79 -10.68 -9.79 -18.38
C HIS A 79 -11.07 -8.31 -18.26
N ASP A 80 -12.35 -8.03 -18.35
CA ASP A 80 -12.90 -6.66 -18.32
C ASP A 80 -14.27 -6.60 -17.63
N TYR A 81 -14.55 -7.58 -16.76
CA TYR A 81 -15.86 -7.78 -16.14
C TYR A 81 -16.31 -6.59 -15.31
N GLU A 82 -15.36 -5.82 -14.76
CA GLU A 82 -15.64 -4.62 -13.96
C GLU A 82 -15.23 -3.30 -14.65
N GLY A 83 -15.02 -3.33 -15.97
CA GLY A 83 -14.66 -2.16 -16.78
C GLY A 83 -13.24 -2.21 -17.36
N ARG A 84 -12.88 -1.15 -18.10
CA ARG A 84 -11.61 -1.07 -18.85
C ARG A 84 -10.37 -1.01 -17.96
N ASP A 85 -10.52 -0.55 -16.72
CA ASP A 85 -9.44 -0.44 -15.74
C ASP A 85 -9.25 -1.73 -14.91
N ASP A 86 -10.08 -2.76 -15.13
CA ASP A 86 -10.11 -3.99 -14.36
C ASP A 86 -8.80 -4.81 -14.49
N MET A 87 -8.55 -5.45 -15.64
CA MET A 87 -7.30 -6.19 -15.84
C MET A 87 -6.03 -5.34 -15.67
N PRO A 88 -5.94 -4.09 -16.17
CA PRO A 88 -4.80 -3.23 -15.89
C PRO A 88 -4.51 -3.09 -14.39
N ALA A 89 -5.54 -2.94 -13.56
CA ALA A 89 -5.38 -2.83 -12.11
C ALA A 89 -4.80 -4.11 -11.50
N HIS A 90 -5.23 -5.28 -11.96
CA HIS A 90 -4.67 -6.57 -11.56
C HIS A 90 -3.18 -6.71 -11.94
N ILE A 91 -2.80 -6.29 -13.15
CA ILE A 91 -1.41 -6.31 -13.61
C ILE A 91 -0.55 -5.38 -12.75
N LYS A 92 -0.98 -4.12 -12.59
CA LYS A 92 -0.26 -3.11 -11.79
C LYS A 92 -0.11 -3.58 -10.33
N SER A 93 -1.16 -4.14 -9.74
CA SER A 93 -1.13 -4.73 -8.40
C SER A 93 -0.10 -5.86 -8.29
N SER A 94 -0.09 -6.79 -9.25
CA SER A 94 0.82 -7.93 -9.24
C SER A 94 2.29 -7.53 -9.42
N LEU A 95 2.57 -6.50 -10.22
CA LEU A 95 3.92 -6.00 -10.44
C LEU A 95 4.50 -5.28 -9.21
N LEU A 96 3.67 -4.52 -8.51
CA LEU A 96 4.09 -3.71 -7.36
C LEU A 96 4.03 -4.48 -6.04
N GLY A 97 3.13 -5.45 -5.94
CA GLY A 97 2.88 -6.24 -4.74
C GLY A 97 1.83 -5.62 -3.80
N VAL A 98 1.42 -6.44 -2.84
CA VAL A 98 0.35 -6.14 -1.86
C VAL A 98 0.79 -6.35 -0.42
N SER A 99 2.06 -6.71 -0.20
CA SER A 99 2.59 -7.04 1.12
C SER A 99 3.87 -6.26 1.40
N LEU A 100 3.99 -5.75 2.62
CA LEU A 100 5.20 -5.13 3.15
C LEU A 100 5.58 -5.83 4.45
N LEU A 101 6.88 -6.07 4.63
CA LEU A 101 7.46 -6.50 5.90
C LEU A 101 8.45 -5.43 6.36
N LEU A 102 8.09 -4.72 7.43
CA LEU A 102 8.80 -3.51 7.86
C LEU A 102 9.43 -3.72 9.24
N PRO A 103 10.72 -3.40 9.43
CA PRO A 103 11.34 -3.42 10.75
C PRO A 103 10.75 -2.34 11.66
N VAL A 104 10.59 -2.67 12.94
CA VAL A 104 10.11 -1.78 14.00
C VAL A 104 11.16 -1.68 15.09
N GLN A 105 11.45 -0.46 15.54
CA GLN A 105 12.33 -0.19 16.67
C GLN A 105 11.76 0.93 17.54
N ARG A 106 11.70 0.71 18.86
CA ARG A 106 11.19 1.69 19.86
C ARG A 106 9.85 2.32 19.42
N GLY A 107 8.94 1.46 18.99
CA GLY A 107 7.62 1.80 18.50
C GLY A 107 7.54 2.62 17.21
N LYS A 108 8.62 2.70 16.43
CA LYS A 108 8.66 3.40 15.14
C LYS A 108 9.04 2.45 14.01
N LEU A 109 8.52 2.71 12.82
CA LEU A 109 8.95 2.03 11.61
C LEU A 109 10.36 2.49 11.23
N MET A 110 11.23 1.53 10.90
CA MET A 110 12.61 1.78 10.50
C MET A 110 12.71 1.95 8.98
N LEU A 111 12.06 3.00 8.47
CA LEU A 111 12.11 3.39 7.07
C LEU A 111 13.35 4.24 6.78
N GLY A 112 13.85 4.21 5.54
CA GLY A 112 14.84 5.18 5.08
C GLY A 112 14.30 6.62 5.10
N THR A 113 15.19 7.62 5.10
CA THR A 113 14.84 9.06 5.19
C THR A 113 13.73 9.46 4.21
N TRP A 114 13.83 8.97 2.99
CA TRP A 114 12.90 9.29 1.90
C TRP A 114 11.83 8.22 1.70
N GLN A 115 11.77 7.16 2.49
CA GLN A 115 10.81 6.08 2.29
C GLN A 115 9.48 6.37 3.00
N GLY A 116 8.38 6.13 2.28
CA GLY A 116 7.03 6.12 2.79
C GLY A 116 6.23 4.96 2.21
N ILE A 117 5.17 4.57 2.92
CA ILE A 117 4.23 3.54 2.47
C ILE A 117 3.25 4.19 1.50
N TRP A 118 3.17 3.64 0.30
CA TRP A 118 2.26 4.09 -0.74
C TRP A 118 1.14 3.08 -0.97
N LEU A 119 -0.09 3.59 -1.08
CA LEU A 119 -1.20 2.87 -1.71
C LEU A 119 -1.22 3.26 -3.18
N GLY A 120 -1.04 2.28 -4.07
CA GLY A 120 -1.36 2.43 -5.49
C GLY A 120 -2.81 2.03 -5.71
N GLU A 121 -3.68 3.01 -5.94
CA GLU A 121 -5.07 2.80 -6.33
C GLU A 121 -5.14 2.74 -7.86
N HIS A 122 -5.42 1.56 -8.41
CA HIS A 122 -5.37 1.35 -9.85
C HIS A 122 -6.74 1.42 -10.52
N ARG A 123 -7.82 1.47 -9.73
CA ARG A 123 -9.19 1.61 -10.23
C ARG A 123 -9.63 3.06 -10.17
N ILE A 124 -10.47 3.47 -11.11
CA ILE A 124 -11.14 4.77 -11.12
C ILE A 124 -12.08 4.88 -9.91
N HIS A 125 -12.76 3.77 -9.57
CA HIS A 125 -13.69 3.65 -8.45
C HIS A 125 -13.31 2.46 -7.55
N GLY A 126 -12.21 2.58 -6.81
CA GLY A 126 -11.68 1.50 -5.97
C GLY A 126 -12.30 1.34 -4.57
N GLY A 127 -12.96 2.38 -4.07
CA GLY A 127 -13.54 2.39 -2.72
C GLY A 127 -12.49 2.31 -1.59
N ALA A 128 -12.95 2.00 -0.38
CA ALA A 128 -12.09 1.84 0.78
C ALA A 128 -11.22 0.57 0.68
N ARG A 129 -9.97 0.65 1.17
CA ARG A 129 -9.01 -0.45 1.10
C ARG A 129 -8.75 -1.04 2.48
N ARG A 130 -8.61 -2.36 2.54
CA ARG A 130 -8.51 -3.13 3.78
C ARG A 130 -7.11 -3.72 3.90
N ILE A 131 -6.45 -3.49 5.03
CA ILE A 131 -5.10 -3.99 5.30
C ILE A 131 -5.13 -4.82 6.58
N VAL A 132 -4.53 -6.00 6.56
CA VAL A 132 -4.22 -6.77 7.78
C VAL A 132 -2.83 -6.37 8.25
N ALA A 133 -2.76 -5.81 9.45
CA ALA A 133 -1.51 -5.48 10.13
C ALA A 133 -1.20 -6.55 11.18
N THR A 134 -0.03 -7.16 11.09
CA THR A 134 0.47 -8.14 12.05
C THR A 134 1.79 -7.65 12.62
N LEU A 135 1.83 -7.49 13.93
CA LEU A 135 3.01 -7.12 14.71
C LEU A 135 3.58 -8.35 15.40
N GLN A 136 4.89 -8.52 15.29
CA GLN A 136 5.66 -9.56 15.96
C GLN A 136 6.97 -8.99 16.49
N GLY A 137 7.27 -9.20 17.77
CA GLY A 137 8.57 -8.82 18.31
C GLY A 137 8.64 -8.81 19.82
N GLU A 138 9.70 -8.22 20.35
CA GLU A 138 9.91 -8.03 21.78
C GLU A 138 9.14 -6.80 22.26
N SER A 139 8.30 -7.00 23.28
CA SER A 139 7.58 -5.92 23.95
C SER A 139 8.47 -5.24 24.99
N THR A 140 8.08 -4.02 25.33
CA THR A 140 8.66 -3.25 26.44
C THR A 140 8.18 -3.76 27.79
#